data_AF-A0A382E2R0-F1
#
_entry.id   AF-A0A382E2R0-F1
#
_cell.length_a   1.000
_cell.length_b   1.000
_cell.length_c   1.000
_cell.angle_alpha   90.00
_cell.angle_beta   90.00
_cell.angle_gamma   90.00
#
_symmetry.space_group_name_H-M   'P 1'
#
loop_
_entity.id
_entity.type
_entity.pdbx_description
1 polymer ?
#
loop_
_entity_poly.entity_id
_entity_poly.type
_entity_poly.pdbx_seq_one_letter_code
_entity_poly.pdbx_strand_id
1 'polypeptide(L)'
;VLAGFFMSGYNLCMRWVTVMLFLGFTLSAADKLPPEKVNTMVEALTRLDPSVVNGNERLKAVLNQVLDATRGEPRFVGLVKKFGVKNREADLLDVAAKHPADPAGVQALGMVLGGEGQKAVVAILHGKDAKQAVAVAKVLGNSNNQKVIGLLAPLVTNTKVHNNVRQEAIRGLVNYEEGAKRILALAKSGRLPQSSKLTASMVLSTVRWPTIKAEAAKVLPSPFGQNAKPLPPISELAKRKGDVAKGAKLFLRETVACSRCHKVGDQGVDIGPALTEIGDKLPKEELYAAILDPSAGISFGYEAWLVTMKDGNV
;
A
#
# COMPACT_ATOMS: atom_id res chain seq x y z
N VAL A 1 -70.40 19.81 61.44
CA VAL A 1 -68.94 19.65 61.24
C VAL A 1 -68.74 18.85 59.96
N LEU A 2 -68.41 19.56 58.86
CA LEU A 2 -67.82 19.13 57.56
C LEU A 2 -68.22 17.72 57.03
N ALA A 3 -69.14 17.57 56.08
CA ALA A 3 -69.00 17.76 54.61
C ALA A 3 -67.77 17.00 54.02
N GLY A 4 -67.86 16.07 53.06
CA GLY A 4 -68.96 15.56 52.26
C GLY A 4 -68.48 14.50 51.22
N PHE A 5 -69.46 13.76 50.68
CA PHE A 5 -69.57 13.19 49.32
C PHE A 5 -68.54 12.19 48.73
N PHE A 6 -68.95 10.90 48.78
CA PHE A 6 -69.32 10.00 47.66
C PHE A 6 -68.50 9.92 46.33
N MET A 7 -68.08 8.68 46.05
CA MET A 7 -68.12 7.88 44.79
C MET A 7 -67.56 8.40 43.46
N SER A 8 -66.73 7.54 42.85
CA SER A 8 -66.68 7.08 41.44
C SER A 8 -65.20 6.84 41.08
N GLY A 9 -64.72 5.70 40.59
CA GLY A 9 -65.22 4.92 39.46
C GLY A 9 -64.32 5.18 38.24
N TYR A 10 -63.50 4.18 37.89
CA TYR A 10 -62.89 3.89 36.58
C TYR A 10 -62.20 5.00 35.74
N ASN A 11 -61.03 4.58 35.20
CA ASN A 11 -60.33 5.05 33.99
C ASN A 11 -59.24 6.14 34.08
N LEU A 12 -58.19 5.87 33.30
CA LEU A 12 -57.06 6.72 32.88
C LEU A 12 -55.92 6.96 33.89
N CYS A 13 -54.85 6.18 33.76
CA CYS A 13 -53.49 6.76 33.80
C CYS A 13 -52.50 5.92 32.97
N MET A 14 -52.79 5.82 31.68
CA MET A 14 -51.83 5.47 30.64
C MET A 14 -51.38 6.78 29.97
N ARG A 15 -50.46 7.48 30.63
CA ARG A 15 -49.71 8.67 30.15
C ARG A 15 -48.82 9.08 31.33
N TRP A 16 -47.63 9.63 31.05
CA TRP A 16 -46.61 10.07 32.02
C TRP A 16 -45.50 9.08 32.39
N VAL A 17 -44.83 8.48 31.39
CA VAL A 17 -43.38 8.17 31.50
C VAL A 17 -42.65 8.59 30.21
N THR A 18 -43.00 9.78 29.71
CA THR A 18 -42.21 10.49 28.70
C THR A 18 -41.94 11.85 29.29
N VAL A 19 -40.71 12.09 29.74
CA VAL A 19 -40.02 13.38 29.98
C VAL A 19 -38.96 13.13 31.04
N MET A 20 -37.71 12.93 30.61
CA MET A 20 -36.47 13.41 31.24
C MET A 20 -35.27 12.57 30.74
N LEU A 21 -34.69 12.99 29.62
CA LEU A 21 -33.26 13.31 29.52
C LEU A 21 -32.98 13.87 28.11
N PHE A 22 -33.54 15.04 27.82
CA PHE A 22 -33.02 15.93 26.79
C PHE A 22 -31.91 16.76 27.44
N LEU A 23 -30.73 16.17 27.63
CA LEU A 23 -29.50 16.95 27.72
C LEU A 23 -28.94 17.00 26.29
N GLY A 24 -29.36 18.05 25.58
CA GLY A 24 -28.81 18.40 24.29
C GLY A 24 -27.34 18.76 24.43
N PHE A 25 -26.46 17.80 24.15
CA PHE A 25 -25.11 18.12 23.72
C PHE A 25 -25.20 18.54 22.25
N THR A 26 -25.22 19.85 22.02
CA THR A 26 -24.90 20.41 20.70
C THR A 26 -23.41 20.20 20.49
N LEU A 27 -23.01 19.01 20.06
CA LEU A 27 -21.70 18.82 19.48
C LEU A 27 -21.72 19.61 18.16
N SER A 28 -20.99 20.73 18.12
CA SER A 28 -20.74 21.44 16.88
C SER A 28 -20.10 20.46 15.90
N ALA A 29 -20.47 20.54 14.61
CA ALA A 29 -19.85 19.74 13.56
C ALA A 29 -18.33 20.00 13.41
N ALA A 30 -17.78 20.99 14.12
CA ALA A 30 -16.39 21.41 14.05
C ALA A 30 -15.46 20.80 15.14
N ASP A 31 -15.99 20.19 16.20
CA ASP A 31 -15.14 19.67 17.28
C ASP A 31 -14.63 18.26 16.94
N LYS A 32 -13.30 18.07 16.96
CA LYS A 32 -12.69 16.75 16.77
C LYS A 32 -13.18 15.80 17.87
N LEU A 33 -13.80 14.69 17.46
CA LEU A 33 -14.25 13.66 18.38
C LEU A 33 -13.07 13.06 19.16
N PRO A 34 -13.14 12.95 20.50
CA PRO A 34 -12.16 12.20 21.29
C PRO A 34 -12.04 10.75 20.80
N PRO A 35 -10.83 10.14 20.78
CA PRO A 35 -10.62 8.79 20.25
C PRO A 35 -11.54 7.71 20.84
N GLU A 36 -11.81 7.78 22.15
CA GLU A 36 -12.72 6.83 22.82
C GLU A 36 -14.16 6.94 22.30
N LYS A 37 -14.64 8.17 22.07
CA LYS A 37 -15.97 8.40 21.49
C LYS A 37 -16.06 7.87 20.06
N VAL A 38 -15.00 8.02 19.26
CA VAL A 38 -14.95 7.48 17.89
C VAL A 38 -15.12 5.97 17.91
N ASN A 39 -14.40 5.25 18.78
CA ASN A 39 -14.50 3.78 18.87
C ASN A 39 -15.91 3.32 19.24
N THR A 40 -16.53 3.94 20.24
CA THR A 40 -17.92 3.62 20.62
C THR A 40 -18.90 3.90 19.49
N MET A 41 -18.73 5.03 18.77
CA MET A 41 -19.59 5.38 17.65
C MET A 41 -19.42 4.44 16.45
N VAL A 42 -18.18 4.02 16.15
CA VAL A 42 -17.92 3.01 15.12
C VAL A 42 -18.66 1.72 15.47
N GLU A 43 -18.49 1.20 16.69
CA GLU A 43 -19.12 -0.04 17.13
C GLU A 43 -20.66 0.04 17.15
N ALA A 44 -21.21 1.19 17.57
CA ALA A 44 -22.64 1.41 17.53
C ALA A 44 -23.18 1.43 16.09
N LEU A 45 -22.53 2.18 15.19
CA LEU A 45 -22.90 2.24 13.78
C LEU A 45 -22.78 0.87 13.10
N THR A 46 -21.71 0.11 13.35
CA THR A 46 -21.53 -1.22 12.74
C THR A 46 -22.57 -2.24 13.19
N ARG A 47 -23.31 -2.00 14.27
CA ARG A 47 -24.45 -2.84 14.69
C ARG A 47 -25.79 -2.42 14.09
N LEU A 48 -25.89 -1.20 13.55
CA LEU A 48 -27.12 -0.71 12.92
C LEU A 48 -27.25 -1.21 11.48
N ASP A 49 -28.51 -1.32 11.03
CA ASP A 49 -28.84 -1.61 9.64
C ASP A 49 -28.55 -0.38 8.75
N PRO A 50 -27.95 -0.55 7.56
CA PRO A 50 -27.67 0.56 6.65
C PRO A 50 -28.90 1.39 6.26
N SER A 51 -30.08 0.79 6.12
CA SER A 51 -31.31 1.50 5.79
C SER A 51 -31.76 2.45 6.91
N VAL A 52 -31.56 2.04 8.16
CA VAL A 52 -31.87 2.87 9.35
C VAL A 52 -30.95 4.08 9.41
N VAL A 53 -29.65 3.88 9.18
CA VAL A 53 -28.67 4.97 9.19
C VAL A 53 -28.90 5.91 8.00
N ASN A 54 -29.05 5.37 6.78
CA ASN A 54 -29.21 6.18 5.57
C ASN A 54 -30.55 6.93 5.51
N GLY A 55 -31.59 6.41 6.16
CA GLY A 55 -32.91 7.02 6.27
C GLY A 55 -33.02 8.12 7.35
N ASN A 56 -31.98 8.32 8.18
CA ASN A 56 -32.02 9.28 9.29
C ASN A 56 -30.89 10.32 9.17
N GLU A 57 -31.26 11.59 8.99
CA GLU A 57 -30.30 12.69 8.81
C GLU A 57 -29.31 12.86 9.97
N ARG A 58 -29.76 12.64 11.21
CA ARG A 58 -28.87 12.75 12.38
C ARG A 58 -27.86 11.61 12.38
N LEU A 59 -28.27 10.38 12.06
CA LEU A 59 -27.36 9.24 11.98
C LEU A 59 -26.39 9.36 10.80
N LYS A 60 -26.83 9.92 9.66
CA LYS A 60 -25.93 10.27 8.55
C LYS A 60 -24.89 11.32 8.95
N ALA A 61 -25.28 12.35 9.70
CA ALA A 61 -24.34 13.34 10.21
C ALA A 61 -23.29 12.70 11.14
N VAL A 62 -23.71 11.82 12.05
CA VAL A 62 -22.80 11.07 12.92
C VAL A 62 -21.89 10.14 12.10
N LEU A 63 -22.43 9.42 11.12
CA LEU A 63 -21.63 8.59 10.22
C LEU A 63 -20.55 9.42 9.50
N ASN A 64 -20.90 10.60 9.00
CA ASN A 64 -19.93 11.49 8.34
C ASN A 64 -18.85 11.99 9.32
N GLN A 65 -19.21 12.34 10.55
CA GLN A 65 -18.23 12.72 11.59
C GLN A 65 -17.27 11.57 11.90
N VAL A 66 -17.78 10.34 12.01
CA VAL A 66 -16.95 9.15 12.25
C VAL A 66 -16.05 8.86 11.05
N LEU A 67 -16.55 8.99 9.82
CA LEU A 67 -15.75 8.84 8.61
C LEU A 67 -14.63 9.88 8.55
N ASP A 68 -14.92 11.13 8.87
CA ASP A 68 -13.92 12.20 8.92
C ASP A 68 -12.86 11.95 10.00
N ALA A 69 -13.27 11.41 11.15
CA ALA A 69 -12.37 11.06 12.24
C ALA A 69 -11.51 9.82 11.97
N THR A 70 -11.89 8.96 11.01
CA THR A 70 -11.21 7.69 10.70
C THR A 70 -10.46 7.71 9.36
N ARG A 71 -10.28 8.88 8.74
CA ARG A 71 -9.58 9.03 7.46
C ARG A 71 -8.19 8.38 7.49
N GLY A 72 -7.89 7.61 6.45
CA GLY A 72 -6.62 6.90 6.33
C GLY A 72 -6.52 5.63 7.17
N GLU A 73 -7.57 5.21 7.88
CA GLU A 73 -7.59 3.95 8.63
C GLU A 73 -8.32 2.81 7.87
N PRO A 74 -7.97 1.54 8.09
CA PRO A 74 -8.68 0.40 7.51
C PRO A 74 -10.20 0.38 7.82
N ARG A 75 -10.59 0.81 9.03
CA ARG A 75 -12.00 0.80 9.46
C ARG A 75 -12.88 1.76 8.66
N PHE A 76 -12.30 2.83 8.11
CA PHE A 76 -12.99 3.76 7.22
C PHE A 76 -13.60 3.05 6.01
N VAL A 77 -12.83 2.15 5.40
CA VAL A 77 -13.24 1.38 4.21
C VAL A 77 -14.45 0.51 4.52
N GLY A 78 -14.46 -0.13 5.69
CA GLY A 78 -15.58 -0.94 6.17
C GLY A 78 -16.86 -0.13 6.31
N LEU A 79 -16.76 1.08 6.88
CA LEU A 79 -17.90 2.00 7.03
C LEU A 79 -18.43 2.49 5.68
N VAL A 80 -17.54 2.97 4.80
CA VAL A 80 -17.92 3.42 3.45
C VAL A 80 -18.63 2.30 2.69
N LYS A 81 -18.10 1.08 2.75
CA LYS A 81 -18.70 -0.10 2.12
C LYS A 81 -20.07 -0.42 2.70
N LYS A 82 -20.17 -0.55 4.02
CA LYS A 82 -21.39 -0.98 4.71
C LYS A 82 -22.55 -0.02 4.44
N PHE A 83 -22.28 1.27 4.47
CA PHE A 83 -23.31 2.30 4.31
C PHE A 83 -23.46 2.81 2.87
N GLY A 84 -22.59 2.38 1.94
CA GLY A 84 -22.65 2.77 0.53
C GLY A 84 -22.34 4.25 0.30
N VAL A 85 -21.50 4.85 1.15
CA VAL A 85 -21.18 6.28 1.11
C VAL A 85 -20.43 6.63 -0.18
N LYS A 86 -20.80 7.76 -0.80
CA LYS A 86 -20.23 8.28 -2.05
C LYS A 86 -19.38 9.52 -1.78
N ASN A 87 -18.64 10.01 -2.79
CA ASN A 87 -17.82 11.23 -2.69
C ASN A 87 -16.74 11.13 -1.60
N ARG A 88 -16.06 9.97 -1.56
CA ARG A 88 -14.99 9.63 -0.61
C ARG A 88 -13.79 9.01 -1.31
N GLU A 89 -13.68 9.20 -2.62
CA GLU A 89 -12.65 8.59 -3.46
C GLU A 89 -11.24 9.02 -3.03
N ALA A 90 -11.06 10.29 -2.67
CA ALA A 90 -9.79 10.81 -2.17
C ALA A 90 -9.39 10.15 -0.84
N ASP A 91 -10.33 9.99 0.09
CA ASP A 91 -10.08 9.34 1.38
C ASP A 91 -9.80 7.84 1.22
N LEU A 92 -10.51 7.16 0.32
CA LEU A 92 -10.25 5.75 -0.02
C LEU A 92 -8.86 5.57 -0.66
N LEU A 93 -8.43 6.51 -1.50
CA LEU A 93 -7.07 6.52 -2.05
C LEU A 93 -6.01 6.74 -0.98
N ASP A 94 -6.27 7.60 0.01
CA ASP A 94 -5.37 7.79 1.16
C ASP A 94 -5.21 6.50 1.97
N VAL A 95 -6.31 5.78 2.24
CA VAL A 95 -6.23 4.46 2.89
C VAL A 95 -5.41 3.48 2.05
N ALA A 96 -5.66 3.39 0.74
CA ALA A 96 -4.92 2.51 -0.15
C ALA A 96 -3.40 2.81 -0.14
N ALA A 97 -3.02 4.09 -0.17
CA ALA A 97 -1.62 4.51 -0.16
C ALA A 97 -0.94 4.24 1.20
N LYS A 98 -1.65 4.42 2.33
CA LYS A 98 -1.10 4.17 3.68
C LYS A 98 -1.01 2.70 4.03
N HIS A 99 -1.89 1.86 3.49
CA HIS A 99 -1.99 0.44 3.84
C HIS A 99 -1.83 -0.49 2.62
N PRO A 100 -0.69 -0.43 1.90
CA PRO A 100 -0.56 -1.09 0.59
C PRO A 100 -0.47 -2.63 0.62
N ALA A 101 -0.27 -3.21 1.80
CA ALA A 101 -0.27 -4.65 2.04
C ALA A 101 -1.53 -5.14 2.77
N ASP A 102 -2.41 -4.23 3.20
CA ASP A 102 -3.61 -4.57 3.97
C ASP A 102 -4.79 -4.85 3.01
N PRO A 103 -5.63 -5.87 3.30
CA PRO A 103 -6.85 -6.12 2.53
C PRO A 103 -7.79 -4.90 2.42
N ALA A 104 -7.84 -4.04 3.44
CA ALA A 104 -8.62 -2.81 3.41
C ALA A 104 -8.08 -1.82 2.39
N GLY A 105 -6.75 -1.70 2.22
CA GLY A 105 -6.15 -0.88 1.18
C GLY A 105 -6.52 -1.37 -0.22
N VAL A 106 -6.47 -2.69 -0.45
CA VAL A 106 -6.90 -3.31 -1.71
C VAL A 106 -8.39 -3.08 -1.97
N GLN A 107 -9.22 -3.23 -0.94
CA GLN A 107 -10.66 -2.99 -1.05
C GLN A 107 -10.98 -1.51 -1.32
N ALA A 108 -10.29 -0.58 -0.65
CA ALA A 108 -10.44 0.85 -0.87
C ALA A 108 -10.10 1.22 -2.30
N LEU A 109 -8.97 0.73 -2.82
CA LEU A 109 -8.59 0.96 -4.20
C LEU A 109 -9.62 0.36 -5.17
N GLY A 110 -10.11 -0.86 -4.90
CA GLY A 110 -11.16 -1.49 -5.70
C GLY A 110 -12.42 -0.64 -5.84
N MET A 111 -12.78 0.13 -4.81
CA MET A 111 -13.95 1.02 -4.81
C MET A 111 -13.77 2.27 -5.67
N VAL A 112 -12.53 2.67 -5.98
CA VAL A 112 -12.23 3.89 -6.76
C VAL A 112 -11.79 3.61 -8.19
N LEU A 113 -11.70 2.34 -8.62
CA LEU A 113 -11.28 1.95 -9.98
C LEU A 113 -12.36 2.15 -11.07
N GLY A 114 -13.19 3.20 -10.96
CA GLY A 114 -14.15 3.60 -11.97
C GLY A 114 -14.23 5.13 -12.11
N GLY A 115 -14.62 5.61 -13.30
CA GLY A 115 -14.86 7.04 -13.56
C GLY A 115 -13.68 7.95 -13.17
N GLU A 116 -13.97 8.98 -12.38
CA GLU A 116 -12.98 9.95 -11.89
C GLU A 116 -11.94 9.34 -10.94
N GLY A 117 -12.29 8.31 -10.16
CA GLY A 117 -11.35 7.65 -9.25
C GLY A 117 -10.20 6.97 -10.00
N GLN A 118 -10.49 6.35 -11.15
CA GLN A 118 -9.44 5.77 -12.00
C GLN A 118 -8.50 6.86 -12.56
N LYS A 119 -9.02 8.04 -12.91
CA LYS A 119 -8.18 9.17 -13.35
C LYS A 119 -7.24 9.64 -12.23
N ALA A 120 -7.74 9.71 -11.00
CA ALA A 120 -6.92 10.04 -9.83
C ALA A 120 -5.82 8.99 -9.59
N VAL A 121 -6.13 7.69 -9.72
CA VAL A 121 -5.12 6.61 -9.64
C VAL A 121 -4.04 6.79 -10.69
N VAL A 122 -4.40 7.05 -11.96
CA VAL A 122 -3.44 7.29 -13.04
C VAL A 122 -2.59 8.53 -12.74
N ALA A 123 -3.19 9.61 -12.26
CA ALA A 123 -2.45 10.82 -11.88
C ALA A 123 -1.40 10.53 -10.78
N ILE A 124 -1.74 9.71 -9.78
CA ILE A 124 -0.81 9.30 -8.72
C ILE A 124 0.33 8.45 -9.29
N LEU A 125 0.03 7.44 -10.12
CA LEU A 125 1.05 6.54 -10.70
C LEU A 125 2.09 7.27 -11.57
N HIS A 126 1.70 8.39 -12.18
CA HIS A 126 2.55 9.23 -13.00
C HIS A 126 3.03 10.51 -12.27
N GLY A 127 2.70 10.64 -10.99
CA GLY A 127 3.01 11.81 -10.18
C GLY A 127 4.47 11.91 -9.76
N LYS A 128 4.81 13.02 -9.10
CA LYS A 128 6.17 13.28 -8.57
C LYS A 128 6.47 12.55 -7.27
N ASP A 129 5.44 12.21 -6.49
CA ASP A 129 5.60 11.46 -5.24
C ASP A 129 5.78 9.96 -5.56
N ALA A 130 7.04 9.55 -5.66
CA ALA A 130 7.39 8.17 -5.93
C ALA A 130 6.95 7.20 -4.82
N LYS A 131 6.90 7.65 -3.56
CA LYS A 131 6.51 6.80 -2.42
C LYS A 131 5.01 6.48 -2.51
N GLN A 132 4.20 7.49 -2.76
CA GLN A 132 2.76 7.32 -2.96
C GLN A 132 2.46 6.49 -4.22
N ALA A 133 3.15 6.76 -5.33
CA ALA A 133 2.97 6.03 -6.58
C ALA A 133 3.33 4.53 -6.44
N VAL A 134 4.43 4.21 -5.71
CA VAL A 134 4.81 2.82 -5.41
C VAL A 134 3.75 2.14 -4.55
N ALA A 135 3.25 2.81 -3.50
CA ALA A 135 2.21 2.25 -2.65
C ALA A 135 0.93 1.91 -3.45
N VAL A 136 0.48 2.82 -4.32
CA VAL A 136 -0.69 2.58 -5.17
C VAL A 136 -0.42 1.46 -6.19
N ALA A 137 0.75 1.42 -6.81
CA ALA A 137 1.13 0.33 -7.72
C ALA A 137 1.14 -1.04 -7.02
N LYS A 138 1.62 -1.10 -5.78
CA LYS A 138 1.61 -2.31 -4.94
C LYS A 138 0.19 -2.78 -4.67
N VAL A 139 -0.71 -1.87 -4.29
CA VAL A 139 -2.12 -2.20 -4.04
C VAL A 139 -2.80 -2.72 -5.30
N LEU A 140 -2.55 -2.10 -6.46
CA LEU A 140 -3.05 -2.59 -7.76
C LEU A 140 -2.56 -4.02 -8.01
N GLY A 141 -1.27 -4.27 -7.81
CA GLY A 141 -0.67 -5.59 -7.98
C GLY A 141 -1.23 -6.66 -7.04
N ASN A 142 -1.52 -6.30 -5.79
CA ASN A 142 -2.11 -7.17 -4.77
C ASN A 142 -3.62 -7.37 -4.95
N SER A 143 -4.27 -6.58 -5.81
CA SER A 143 -5.69 -6.78 -6.11
C SER A 143 -5.91 -8.12 -6.83
N ASN A 144 -7.12 -8.68 -6.74
CA ASN A 144 -7.53 -9.82 -7.54
C ASN A 144 -8.35 -9.35 -8.76
N ASN A 145 -7.89 -8.30 -9.44
CA ASN A 145 -8.65 -7.62 -10.49
C ASN A 145 -7.80 -7.45 -11.75
N GLN A 146 -8.05 -8.26 -12.79
CA GLN A 146 -7.30 -8.21 -14.05
C GLN A 146 -7.36 -6.86 -14.77
N LYS A 147 -8.35 -6.00 -14.49
CA LYS A 147 -8.43 -4.66 -15.09
C LYS A 147 -7.22 -3.80 -14.76
N VAL A 148 -6.50 -4.07 -13.66
CA VAL A 148 -5.29 -3.33 -13.27
C VAL A 148 -4.13 -3.53 -14.25
N ILE A 149 -4.15 -4.57 -15.08
CA ILE A 149 -3.11 -4.81 -16.11
C ILE A 149 -3.00 -3.60 -17.04
N GLY A 150 -4.14 -2.99 -17.42
CA GLY A 150 -4.17 -1.80 -18.27
C GLY A 150 -3.57 -0.55 -17.62
N LEU A 151 -3.54 -0.50 -16.28
CA LEU A 151 -2.96 0.61 -15.51
C LEU A 151 -1.47 0.40 -15.26
N LEU A 152 -1.05 -0.83 -14.99
CA LEU A 152 0.35 -1.15 -14.64
C LEU A 152 1.24 -1.35 -15.88
N ALA A 153 0.74 -1.97 -16.95
CA ALA A 153 1.56 -2.30 -18.12
C ALA A 153 2.25 -1.08 -18.78
N PRO A 154 1.59 0.09 -18.94
CA PRO A 154 2.23 1.27 -19.52
C PRO A 154 3.41 1.81 -18.68
N LEU A 155 3.40 1.58 -17.36
CA LEU A 155 4.43 2.09 -16.45
C LEU A 155 5.78 1.40 -16.70
N VAL A 156 5.76 0.10 -17.03
CA VAL A 156 6.96 -0.74 -17.17
C VAL A 156 7.99 -0.16 -18.13
N THR A 157 7.53 0.41 -19.24
CA THR A 157 8.37 0.96 -20.31
C THR A 157 8.52 2.49 -20.25
N ASN A 158 7.77 3.16 -19.38
CA ASN A 158 7.77 4.61 -19.30
C ASN A 158 8.95 5.11 -18.46
N THR A 159 10.05 5.50 -19.12
CA THR A 159 11.26 5.97 -18.45
C THR A 159 11.08 7.26 -17.63
N LYS A 160 10.00 8.02 -17.86
CA LYS A 160 9.65 9.22 -17.09
C LYS A 160 9.04 8.90 -15.71
N VAL A 161 8.48 7.71 -15.54
CA VAL A 161 7.95 7.24 -14.25
C VAL A 161 9.11 6.77 -13.38
N HIS A 162 9.08 7.02 -12.07
CA HIS A 162 10.15 6.62 -11.16
C HIS A 162 10.47 5.12 -11.24
N ASN A 163 11.75 4.74 -11.16
CA ASN A 163 12.18 3.34 -11.35
C ASN A 163 11.45 2.37 -10.42
N ASN A 164 11.30 2.71 -9.15
CA ASN A 164 10.65 1.85 -8.16
C ASN A 164 9.17 1.60 -8.50
N VAL A 165 8.47 2.58 -9.10
CA VAL A 165 7.09 2.40 -9.55
C VAL A 165 7.03 1.41 -10.72
N ARG A 166 8.00 1.46 -11.65
CA ARG A 166 8.10 0.48 -12.74
C ARG A 166 8.37 -0.92 -12.22
N GLN A 167 9.30 -1.05 -11.27
CA GLN A 167 9.59 -2.33 -10.63
C GLN A 167 8.35 -2.90 -9.92
N GLU A 168 7.60 -2.06 -9.21
CA GLU A 168 6.38 -2.47 -8.55
C GLU A 168 5.26 -2.85 -9.53
N ALA A 169 5.15 -2.13 -10.65
CA ALA A 169 4.26 -2.50 -11.73
C ALA A 169 4.59 -3.89 -12.30
N ILE A 170 5.89 -4.22 -12.45
CA ILE A 170 6.32 -5.56 -12.88
C ILE A 170 5.92 -6.62 -11.86
N ARG A 171 6.18 -6.40 -10.56
CA ARG A 171 5.78 -7.31 -9.46
C ARG A 171 4.26 -7.55 -9.47
N GLY A 172 3.47 -6.49 -9.63
CA GLY A 172 2.01 -6.58 -9.70
C GLY A 172 1.51 -7.29 -10.97
N LEU A 173 2.11 -7.04 -12.13
CA LEU A 173 1.69 -7.65 -13.39
C LEU A 173 1.90 -9.16 -13.39
N VAL A 174 2.98 -9.67 -12.80
CA VAL A 174 3.25 -11.11 -12.82
C VAL A 174 2.35 -11.92 -11.89
N ASN A 175 1.51 -11.28 -11.06
CA ASN A 175 0.46 -11.97 -10.33
C ASN A 175 -0.64 -12.51 -11.28
N TYR A 176 -0.72 -11.95 -12.50
CA TYR A 176 -1.66 -12.31 -13.56
C TYR A 176 -0.93 -12.95 -14.76
N GLU A 177 -1.52 -13.99 -15.34
CA GLU A 177 -0.89 -14.70 -16.46
C GLU A 177 -0.66 -13.78 -17.67
N GLU A 178 -1.68 -12.99 -18.02
CA GLU A 178 -1.61 -12.01 -19.10
C GLU A 178 -0.60 -10.89 -18.83
N GLY A 179 -0.43 -10.49 -17.56
CA GLY A 179 0.60 -9.55 -17.17
C GLY A 179 2.00 -10.14 -17.33
N ALA A 180 2.21 -11.38 -16.89
CA ALA A 180 3.47 -12.09 -17.07
C ALA A 180 3.82 -12.30 -18.56
N LYS A 181 2.84 -12.67 -19.40
CA LYS A 181 3.00 -12.76 -20.87
C LYS A 181 3.43 -11.43 -21.48
N ARG A 182 2.86 -10.31 -21.03
CA ARG A 182 3.25 -8.96 -21.50
C ARG A 182 4.69 -8.62 -21.13
N ILE A 183 5.13 -8.88 -19.90
CA ILE A 183 6.53 -8.66 -19.51
C ILE A 183 7.47 -9.53 -20.36
N LEU A 184 7.13 -10.81 -20.56
CA LEU A 184 7.90 -11.71 -21.41
C LEU A 184 7.98 -11.21 -22.87
N ALA A 185 6.88 -10.71 -23.43
CA ALA A 185 6.86 -10.14 -24.78
C ALA A 185 7.74 -8.88 -24.90
N LEU A 186 7.73 -8.01 -23.88
CA LEU A 186 8.62 -6.84 -23.82
C LEU A 186 10.09 -7.26 -23.78
N ALA A 187 10.42 -8.34 -23.04
CA ALA A 187 11.77 -8.88 -23.00
C ALA A 187 12.19 -9.47 -24.36
N LYS A 188 11.35 -10.32 -24.97
CA LYS A 188 11.59 -10.93 -26.29
C LYS A 188 11.82 -9.90 -27.40
N SER A 189 11.10 -8.77 -27.33
CA SER A 189 11.21 -7.69 -28.31
C SER A 189 12.33 -6.68 -28.00
N GLY A 190 13.10 -6.87 -26.92
CA GLY A 190 14.15 -5.92 -26.51
C GLY A 190 13.63 -4.57 -26.00
N ARG A 191 12.32 -4.41 -25.82
CA ARG A 191 11.67 -3.15 -25.39
C ARG A 191 11.61 -2.97 -23.87
N LEU A 192 11.99 -3.99 -23.10
CA LEU A 192 12.06 -3.89 -21.64
C LEU A 192 13.28 -3.05 -21.22
N PRO A 193 13.10 -1.91 -20.52
CA PRO A 193 14.21 -1.06 -20.08
C PRO A 193 15.23 -1.83 -19.24
N GLN A 194 16.51 -1.46 -19.33
CA GLN A 194 17.58 -2.16 -18.61
C GLN A 194 17.35 -2.20 -17.10
N SER A 195 16.86 -1.10 -16.51
CA SER A 195 16.52 -1.00 -15.08
C SER A 195 15.38 -1.93 -14.65
N SER A 196 14.58 -2.41 -15.60
CA SER A 196 13.42 -3.29 -15.39
C SER A 196 13.75 -4.77 -15.61
N LYS A 197 14.84 -5.08 -16.33
CA LYS A 197 15.20 -6.46 -16.70
C LYS A 197 15.51 -7.33 -15.49
N LEU A 198 16.21 -6.79 -14.49
CA LEU A 198 16.55 -7.53 -13.29
C LEU A 198 15.29 -7.95 -12.52
N THR A 199 14.44 -6.98 -12.16
CA THR A 199 13.19 -7.26 -11.45
C THR A 199 12.34 -8.24 -12.23
N ALA A 200 12.18 -8.04 -13.55
CA ALA A 200 11.44 -8.96 -14.41
C ALA A 200 12.01 -10.39 -14.41
N SER A 201 13.34 -10.53 -14.50
CA SER A 201 14.01 -11.84 -14.43
C SER A 201 13.73 -12.54 -13.10
N MET A 202 13.88 -11.83 -11.98
CA MET A 202 13.64 -12.38 -10.64
C MET A 202 12.20 -12.85 -10.50
N VAL A 203 11.22 -11.99 -10.80
CA VAL A 203 9.81 -12.32 -10.54
C VAL A 203 9.24 -13.33 -11.54
N LEU A 204 9.67 -13.32 -12.81
CA LEU A 204 9.26 -14.33 -13.80
C LEU A 204 9.89 -15.70 -13.52
N SER A 205 11.00 -15.78 -12.78
CA SER A 205 11.59 -17.07 -12.38
C SER A 205 10.75 -17.81 -11.33
N THR A 206 9.85 -17.10 -10.64
CA THR A 206 9.02 -17.62 -9.54
C THR A 206 7.54 -17.71 -9.88
N VAL A 207 7.12 -17.32 -11.09
CA VAL A 207 5.70 -17.44 -11.48
C VAL A 207 5.24 -18.89 -11.52
N ARG A 208 3.94 -19.10 -11.28
CA ARG A 208 3.30 -20.41 -11.25
C ARG A 208 3.16 -21.08 -12.62
N TRP A 209 3.38 -20.37 -13.73
CA TRP A 209 3.18 -20.88 -15.09
C TRP A 209 4.50 -21.41 -15.68
N PRO A 210 4.68 -22.75 -15.83
CA PRO A 210 5.96 -23.33 -16.21
C PRO A 210 6.47 -22.87 -17.57
N THR A 211 5.58 -22.72 -18.56
CA THR A 211 5.93 -22.25 -19.91
C THR A 211 6.48 -20.83 -19.89
N ILE A 212 5.84 -19.92 -19.15
CA ILE A 212 6.30 -18.53 -19.04
C ILE A 212 7.67 -18.48 -18.34
N LYS A 213 7.84 -19.25 -17.26
CA LYS A 213 9.12 -19.37 -16.54
C LYS A 213 10.25 -19.86 -17.44
N ALA A 214 10.03 -20.93 -18.20
CA ALA A 214 11.02 -21.49 -19.12
C ALA A 214 11.39 -20.52 -20.24
N GLU A 215 10.40 -19.82 -20.82
CA GLU A 215 10.64 -18.83 -21.86
C GLU A 215 11.34 -17.58 -21.32
N ALA A 216 10.99 -17.13 -20.12
CA ALA A 216 11.65 -16.00 -19.47
C ALA A 216 13.13 -16.29 -19.20
N ALA A 217 13.47 -17.52 -18.77
CA ALA A 217 14.87 -17.90 -18.54
C ALA A 217 15.75 -17.80 -19.80
N LYS A 218 15.18 -17.95 -21.00
CA LYS A 218 15.91 -17.83 -22.28
C LYS A 218 16.26 -16.39 -22.64
N VAL A 219 15.43 -15.42 -22.26
CA VAL A 219 15.52 -14.01 -22.72
C VAL A 219 15.81 -13.00 -21.62
N LEU A 220 15.55 -13.36 -20.37
CA LEU A 220 15.89 -12.62 -19.16
C LEU A 220 16.74 -13.52 -18.25
N PRO A 221 17.96 -13.88 -18.68
CA PRO A 221 18.85 -14.65 -17.83
C PRO A 221 19.06 -13.90 -16.52
N SER A 222 19.11 -14.65 -15.41
CA SER A 222 19.40 -14.09 -14.09
C SER A 222 20.66 -13.23 -14.16
N PRO A 223 20.77 -12.14 -13.38
CA PRO A 223 21.97 -11.30 -13.34
C PRO A 223 23.20 -12.19 -13.32
N PHE A 224 24.14 -11.87 -14.19
CA PHE A 224 25.30 -12.72 -14.39
C PHE A 224 26.29 -12.52 -13.24
N GLY A 225 26.80 -13.62 -12.70
CA GLY A 225 27.97 -13.55 -11.81
C GLY A 225 29.23 -13.13 -12.59
N GLN A 226 30.37 -13.02 -11.90
CA GLN A 226 31.66 -12.56 -12.46
C GLN A 226 32.12 -13.30 -13.74
N ASN A 227 31.55 -14.46 -14.07
CA ASN A 227 31.93 -15.29 -15.22
C ASN A 227 30.87 -15.35 -16.34
N ALA A 228 29.97 -14.36 -16.44
CA ALA A 228 28.86 -14.36 -17.40
C ALA A 228 27.93 -15.61 -17.29
N LYS A 229 27.97 -16.32 -16.16
CA LYS A 229 27.06 -17.43 -15.85
C LYS A 229 25.82 -16.89 -15.15
N PRO A 230 24.60 -17.32 -15.54
CA PRO A 230 23.38 -16.96 -14.83
C PRO A 230 23.53 -17.32 -13.35
N LEU A 231 23.21 -16.38 -12.46
CA LEU A 231 23.09 -16.72 -11.06
C LEU A 231 21.91 -17.69 -10.87
N PRO A 232 22.04 -18.70 -9.99
CA PRO A 232 20.89 -19.47 -9.55
C PRO A 232 19.80 -18.57 -8.94
N PRO A 233 18.54 -19.05 -8.85
CA PRO A 233 17.50 -18.36 -8.09
C PRO A 233 17.93 -18.07 -6.66
N ILE A 234 17.40 -16.99 -6.06
CA ILE A 234 17.71 -16.59 -4.68
C ILE A 234 17.50 -17.74 -3.68
N SER A 235 16.46 -18.55 -3.86
CA SER A 235 16.19 -19.73 -3.03
C SER A 235 17.30 -20.78 -3.05
N GLU A 236 18.07 -20.88 -4.13
CA GLU A 236 19.24 -21.76 -4.21
C GLU A 236 20.52 -21.05 -3.73
N LEU A 237 20.62 -19.74 -3.94
CA LEU A 237 21.73 -18.94 -3.42
C LEU A 237 21.73 -18.91 -1.88
N ALA A 238 20.56 -18.77 -1.25
CA ALA A 238 20.41 -18.67 0.20
C ALA A 238 20.87 -19.94 0.95
N LYS A 239 20.81 -21.10 0.29
CA LYS A 239 21.32 -22.38 0.82
C LYS A 239 22.85 -22.45 0.86
N ARG A 240 23.56 -21.55 0.16
CA ARG A 240 25.02 -21.56 0.11
C ARG A 240 25.60 -21.09 1.44
N LYS A 241 26.78 -21.64 1.78
CA LYS A 241 27.56 -21.19 2.93
C LYS A 241 28.46 -20.03 2.51
N GLY A 242 28.36 -18.91 3.21
CA GLY A 242 29.23 -17.76 3.04
C GLY A 242 30.60 -17.97 3.68
N ASP A 243 31.57 -17.17 3.25
CA ASP A 243 32.92 -17.08 3.81
C ASP A 243 33.11 -15.64 4.31
N VAL A 244 33.25 -15.47 5.62
CA VAL A 244 33.29 -14.16 6.29
C VAL A 244 34.47 -13.32 5.80
N ALA A 245 35.66 -13.94 5.68
CA ALA A 245 36.86 -13.24 5.24
C ALA A 245 36.74 -12.78 3.77
N LYS A 246 36.14 -13.61 2.90
CA LYS A 246 35.87 -13.20 1.51
C LYS A 246 34.78 -12.13 1.43
N GLY A 247 33.76 -12.20 2.28
CA GLY A 247 32.71 -11.18 2.38
C GLY A 247 33.28 -9.81 2.75
N ALA A 248 34.13 -9.75 3.78
CA ALA A 248 34.81 -8.52 4.20
C ALA A 248 35.66 -7.92 3.07
N LYS A 249 36.44 -8.75 2.38
CA LYS A 249 37.23 -8.30 1.21
C LYS A 249 36.35 -7.79 0.07
N LEU A 250 35.21 -8.43 -0.18
CA LEU A 250 34.28 -8.02 -1.24
C LEU A 250 33.62 -6.68 -0.92
N PHE A 251 33.20 -6.47 0.33
CA PHE A 251 32.57 -5.24 0.80
C PHE A 251 33.46 -4.02 0.58
N LEU A 252 34.76 -4.16 0.87
CA LEU A 252 35.77 -3.11 0.68
C LEU A 252 36.32 -3.04 -0.74
N ARG A 253 35.91 -3.93 -1.65
CA ARG A 253 36.48 -4.00 -3.00
C ARG A 253 35.98 -2.82 -3.83
N GLU A 254 36.90 -2.01 -4.36
CA GLU A 254 36.59 -0.83 -5.19
C GLU A 254 35.66 -1.12 -6.37
N THR A 255 35.76 -2.30 -6.98
CA THR A 255 34.92 -2.68 -8.13
C THR A 255 33.47 -3.04 -7.75
N VAL A 256 33.19 -3.27 -6.47
CA VAL A 256 31.84 -3.54 -5.94
C VAL A 256 31.31 -2.32 -5.18
N ALA A 257 32.22 -1.53 -4.58
CA ALA A 257 31.95 -0.21 -4.03
C ALA A 257 30.86 -0.15 -2.94
N CYS A 258 30.55 -1.26 -2.26
CA CYS A 258 29.60 -1.26 -1.14
C CYS A 258 30.01 -0.25 -0.05
N SER A 259 31.30 -0.21 0.27
CA SER A 259 31.89 0.70 1.27
C SER A 259 31.82 2.19 0.90
N ARG A 260 31.53 2.54 -0.37
CA ARG A 260 31.35 3.93 -0.81
C ARG A 260 29.99 4.51 -0.43
N CYS A 261 29.04 3.66 -0.05
CA CYS A 261 27.74 4.10 0.42
C CYS A 261 27.45 3.61 1.85
N HIS A 262 27.92 2.42 2.23
CA HIS A 262 27.55 1.79 3.49
C HIS A 262 28.72 1.67 4.47
N LYS A 263 28.38 1.64 5.76
CA LYS A 263 29.31 1.42 6.88
C LYS A 263 29.07 0.08 7.56
N VAL A 264 30.14 -0.66 7.88
CA VAL A 264 30.12 -1.90 8.70
C VAL A 264 31.20 -1.77 9.77
N GLY A 265 30.81 -1.82 11.05
CA GLY A 265 31.68 -1.42 12.16
C GLY A 265 32.21 -0.01 11.90
N ASP A 266 33.53 0.16 11.85
CA ASP A 266 34.19 1.43 11.55
C ASP A 266 34.65 1.58 10.08
N GLN A 267 34.31 0.64 9.21
CA GLN A 267 34.76 0.65 7.82
C GLN A 267 33.67 1.10 6.83
N GLY A 268 34.05 1.95 5.87
CA GLY A 268 33.15 2.52 4.86
C GLY A 268 32.70 3.94 5.21
N VAL A 269 31.57 4.37 4.64
CA VAL A 269 31.02 5.72 4.84
C VAL A 269 29.53 5.66 5.19
N ASP A 270 29.05 6.71 5.84
CA ASP A 270 27.68 6.81 6.36
C ASP A 270 26.79 7.64 5.43
N ILE A 271 26.72 7.23 4.15
CA ILE A 271 25.85 7.87 3.13
C ILE A 271 24.51 7.12 3.05
N GLY A 272 24.57 5.80 3.07
CA GLY A 272 23.46 4.87 3.16
C GLY A 272 23.41 4.19 4.54
N PRO A 273 22.36 3.39 4.80
CA PRO A 273 22.17 2.73 6.08
C PRO A 273 23.39 1.92 6.52
N ALA A 274 23.76 2.02 7.80
CA ALA A 274 24.76 1.16 8.38
C ALA A 274 24.33 -0.33 8.30
N LEU A 275 25.27 -1.19 7.89
CA LEU A 275 25.05 -2.61 7.64
C LEU A 275 25.66 -3.52 8.72
N THR A 276 26.23 -2.98 9.80
CA THR A 276 26.83 -3.75 10.90
C THR A 276 25.91 -4.87 11.40
N GLU A 277 24.65 -4.53 11.64
CA GLU A 277 23.63 -5.45 12.19
C GLU A 277 22.71 -6.04 11.09
N ILE A 278 23.09 -5.95 9.82
CA ILE A 278 22.15 -6.32 8.73
C ILE A 278 21.83 -7.81 8.71
N GLY A 279 22.76 -8.65 9.15
CA GLY A 279 22.58 -10.10 9.23
C GLY A 279 21.51 -10.54 10.23
N ASP A 280 21.27 -9.73 11.26
CA ASP A 280 20.24 -9.99 12.27
C ASP A 280 18.89 -9.37 11.87
N LYS A 281 18.92 -8.34 11.01
CA LYS A 281 17.72 -7.62 10.54
C LYS A 281 17.02 -8.31 9.36
N LEU A 282 17.78 -8.90 8.43
CA LEU A 282 17.24 -9.45 7.20
C LEU A 282 17.59 -10.95 7.07
N PRO A 283 16.64 -11.81 6.70
CA PRO A 283 16.94 -13.19 6.34
C PRO A 283 17.82 -13.23 5.09
N LYS A 284 18.52 -14.35 4.87
CA LYS A 284 19.48 -14.50 3.75
C LYS A 284 18.87 -14.22 2.39
N GLU A 285 17.64 -14.65 2.17
CA GLU A 285 16.90 -14.44 0.93
C GLU A 285 16.72 -12.95 0.65
N GLU A 286 16.39 -12.16 1.66
CA GLU A 286 16.21 -10.71 1.55
C GLU A 286 17.55 -9.99 1.38
N LEU A 287 18.62 -10.45 2.04
CA LEU A 287 19.97 -9.94 1.80
C LEU A 287 20.40 -10.14 0.35
N TYR A 288 20.18 -11.33 -0.22
CA TYR A 288 20.46 -11.58 -1.63
C TYR A 288 19.60 -10.71 -2.55
N ALA A 289 18.31 -10.55 -2.24
CA ALA A 289 17.43 -9.67 -3.01
C ALA A 289 17.92 -8.21 -2.97
N ALA A 290 18.32 -7.70 -1.80
CA ALA A 290 18.84 -6.35 -1.63
C ALA A 290 20.20 -6.13 -2.31
N ILE A 291 21.08 -7.14 -2.35
CA ILE A 291 22.35 -7.05 -3.08
C ILE A 291 22.11 -7.03 -4.59
N LEU A 292 21.17 -7.85 -5.07
CA LEU A 292 20.88 -7.95 -6.50
C LEU A 292 20.09 -6.72 -6.99
N ASP A 293 19.06 -6.29 -6.26
CA ASP A 293 18.19 -5.15 -6.57
C ASP A 293 18.18 -4.13 -5.41
N PRO A 294 19.28 -3.39 -5.18
CA PRO A 294 19.40 -2.45 -4.05
C PRO A 294 18.40 -1.31 -4.09
N SER A 295 17.75 -1.05 -5.23
CA SER A 295 16.69 -0.05 -5.37
C SER A 295 15.29 -0.57 -5.05
N ALA A 296 15.12 -1.88 -4.81
CA ALA A 296 13.82 -2.48 -4.51
C ALA A 296 13.19 -1.97 -3.22
N GLY A 297 14.01 -1.50 -2.27
CA GLY A 297 13.56 -0.90 -1.01
C GLY A 297 14.57 0.12 -0.51
N ILE A 298 14.10 1.33 -0.22
CA ILE A 298 14.89 2.38 0.41
C ILE A 298 14.62 2.31 1.91
N SER A 299 15.67 2.22 2.73
CA SER A 299 15.53 2.19 4.18
C SER A 299 14.92 3.50 4.68
N PHE A 300 14.15 3.42 5.77
CA PHE A 300 13.55 4.59 6.39
C PHE A 300 14.62 5.62 6.80
N GLY A 301 14.40 6.89 6.48
CA GLY A 301 15.34 7.98 6.77
C GLY A 301 16.39 8.20 5.67
N TYR A 302 16.40 7.36 4.62
CA TYR A 302 17.30 7.49 3.47
C TYR A 302 16.53 7.80 2.17
N GLU A 303 15.33 8.39 2.30
CA GLU A 303 14.57 8.90 1.15
C GLU A 303 15.38 9.97 0.40
N ALA A 304 15.48 9.83 -0.93
CA ALA A 304 16.16 10.81 -1.76
C ALA A 304 15.31 12.08 -1.93
N TRP A 305 15.92 13.24 -1.69
CA TRP A 305 15.31 14.54 -1.94
C TRP A 305 15.93 15.14 -3.20
N LEU A 306 15.08 15.57 -4.14
CA LEU A 306 15.50 16.35 -5.29
C LEU A 306 15.24 17.82 -5.00
N VAL A 307 16.28 18.63 -4.89
CA VAL A 307 16.17 20.05 -4.56
C VAL A 307 16.32 20.87 -5.83
N THR A 308 15.23 21.46 -6.31
CA THR A 308 15.29 22.40 -7.45
C THR A 308 15.52 23.81 -6.93
N MET A 309 16.62 24.42 -7.34
CA MET A 309 16.97 25.81 -7.05
C MET A 309 16.10 26.78 -7.86
N LYS A 310 15.99 28.04 -7.39
CA LYS A 310 15.15 29.08 -8.01
C LYS A 310 15.58 29.47 -9.44
N ASP A 311 16.84 29.22 -9.77
CA ASP A 311 17.42 29.42 -11.10
C ASP A 311 17.17 28.24 -12.05
N GLY A 312 16.44 27.21 -11.60
CA GLY A 312 16.09 26.03 -12.39
C GLY A 312 17.12 24.91 -12.33
N ASN A 313 18.22 25.08 -11.57
CA ASN A 313 19.18 24.01 -11.33
C ASN A 313 18.60 22.95 -10.38
N VAL A 314 19.07 21.71 -10.50
CA VAL A 314 18.62 20.53 -9.73
C VAL A 314 19.81 19.85 -9.09
#